data_AF-A0A6B2GEH8-F1
#
_entry.id   AF-A0A6B2GEH8-F1
#
_cell.length_a   1.000
_cell.length_b   1.000
_cell.length_c   1.000
_cell.angle_alpha   90.00
_cell.angle_beta   90.00
_cell.angle_gamma   90.00
#
_symmetry.space_group_name_H-M   'P 1'
#
loop_
_entity.id
_entity.type
_entity.pdbx_description
1 polymer ?
#
loop_
_entity_poly.entity_id
_entity_poly.type
_entity_poly.pdbx_seq_one_letter_code
_entity_poly.pdbx_strand_id
1 'polypeptide(L)'
;SSVLSVKGKLYPLIHRCLNEWEGNLYVMGHDTIFAKIKVDGELRKYDKRIIECNYDKEVKRWKFLRVREDKYTPNWITTALSVCATIQEPVTIEDVYKAVEDPFPKIV
;
A
#
# COMPACT_ATOMS: atom_id res chain seq x y z
N SER A 1 -10.78 3.05 -4.01
CA SER A 1 -9.37 3.42 -3.76
C SER A 1 -8.86 2.59 -2.59
N SER A 2 -7.98 1.61 -2.85
CA SER A 2 -7.43 0.72 -1.83
C SER A 2 -6.11 1.31 -1.29
N VAL A 3 -6.10 1.67 -0.01
CA VAL A 3 -5.05 2.45 0.63
C VAL A 3 -4.57 1.73 1.89
N LEU A 4 -3.27 1.74 2.16
CA LEU A 4 -2.66 1.08 3.29
C LEU A 4 -1.69 2.02 4.02
N SER A 5 -1.78 2.08 5.36
CA SER A 5 -0.75 2.72 6.18
C SER A 5 0.31 1.70 6.57
N VAL A 6 1.55 1.97 6.19
CA VAL A 6 2.72 1.11 6.39
C VAL A 6 3.85 1.90 7.05
N LYS A 7 4.77 1.21 7.73
CA LYS A 7 6.03 1.84 8.16
C LYS A 7 7.05 1.68 7.05
N GLY A 8 7.55 2.80 6.53
CA GLY A 8 8.62 2.80 5.54
C GLY A 8 9.99 2.72 6.22
N LYS A 9 10.88 1.86 5.74
CA LYS A 9 12.30 1.82 6.16
C LYS A 9 13.18 1.84 4.93
N LEU A 10 14.05 2.83 4.84
CA LEU A 10 14.87 3.10 3.66
C LEU A 10 16.32 2.64 3.87
N TYR A 11 16.92 2.05 2.85
CA TYR A 11 18.31 1.58 2.88
C TYR A 11 19.08 2.09 1.64
N PRO A 12 20.32 2.58 1.78
CA PRO A 12 21.14 2.94 0.64
C PRO A 12 21.64 1.67 -0.09
N LEU A 13 21.51 1.65 -1.41
CA LEU A 13 22.09 0.60 -2.25
C LEU A 13 23.49 1.03 -2.69
N ILE A 14 24.53 0.44 -2.08
CA ILE A 14 25.91 0.73 -2.44
C ILE A 14 26.32 -0.21 -3.58
N HIS A 15 25.94 0.13 -4.81
CA HIS A 15 26.48 -0.51 -6.01
C HIS A 15 26.77 0.55 -7.08
N ARG A 16 28.04 0.68 -7.45
CA ARG A 16 28.58 1.51 -8.56
C ARG A 16 27.89 2.87 -8.76
N CYS A 17 28.37 3.90 -8.05
CA CYS A 17 28.20 5.32 -8.37
C CYS A 17 26.76 5.88 -8.54
N LEU A 18 25.70 5.10 -8.31
CA LEU A 18 24.32 5.57 -8.30
C LEU A 18 23.80 5.60 -6.86
N ASN A 19 23.33 6.76 -6.41
CA ASN A 19 22.70 6.94 -5.09
C ASN A 19 21.26 6.39 -5.12
N GLU A 20 21.12 5.06 -5.22
CA GLU A 20 19.83 4.39 -5.19
C GLU A 20 19.44 4.01 -3.75
N TRP A 21 18.14 4.00 -3.49
CA TRP A 21 17.58 3.69 -2.19
C TRP A 21 16.49 2.63 -2.33
N GLU A 22 16.51 1.64 -1.45
CA GLU A 22 15.47 0.63 -1.34
C GLU A 22 14.48 1.00 -0.23
N GLY A 23 13.18 1.02 -0.56
CA GLY A 23 12.12 1.30 0.39
C GLY A 23 11.37 0.03 0.77
N ASN A 24 11.53 -0.41 2.02
CA ASN A 24 10.85 -1.58 2.57
C ASN A 24 9.63 -1.15 3.39
N LEU A 25 8.47 -1.74 3.10
CA LEU A 25 7.21 -1.46 3.77
C LEU A 25 6.88 -2.57 4.76
N TYR A 26 6.50 -2.18 5.98
CA TYR A 26 6.16 -3.11 7.07
C TYR A 26 4.74 -2.84 7.59
N VAL A 27 4.09 -3.92 8.02
CA VAL A 27 2.75 -3.95 8.64
C VAL A 27 2.85 -4.60 10.02
N MET A 28 1.86 -4.38 10.89
CA MET A 28 1.82 -5.02 12.20
C MET A 28 1.43 -6.49 12.08
N GLY A 29 2.02 -7.36 12.91
CA GLY A 29 1.76 -8.81 12.91
C GLY A 29 2.43 -9.58 11.78
N HIS A 30 3.45 -8.98 11.14
CA HIS A 30 4.25 -9.62 10.11
C HIS A 30 5.71 -9.17 10.25
N ASP A 31 6.59 -10.10 10.62
CA ASP A 31 7.97 -9.78 11.02
C ASP A 31 8.92 -9.51 9.84
N THR A 32 8.47 -9.76 8.62
CA THR A 32 9.26 -9.57 7.40
C THR A 32 8.72 -8.45 6.52
N ILE A 33 9.45 -8.12 5.46
CA ILE A 33 9.06 -7.08 4.50
C ILE A 33 7.71 -7.47 3.88
N PHE A 34 6.71 -6.59 3.99
CA PHE A 34 5.41 -6.81 3.37
C PHE A 34 5.43 -6.46 1.88
N ALA A 35 6.05 -5.33 1.54
CA ALA A 35 6.17 -4.88 0.16
C ALA A 35 7.37 -3.94 -0.03
N LYS A 36 7.72 -3.67 -1.29
CA LYS A 36 8.74 -2.67 -1.65
C LYS A 36 8.11 -1.46 -2.32
N ILE A 37 8.73 -0.30 -2.13
CA ILE A 37 8.37 0.97 -2.75
C ILE A 37 9.59 1.62 -3.39
N LYS A 38 9.40 2.27 -4.55
CA LYS A 38 10.45 3.07 -5.17
C LYS A 38 10.67 4.32 -4.33
N VAL A 39 11.92 4.59 -3.97
CA VAL A 39 12.29 5.78 -3.19
C VAL A 39 12.59 6.94 -4.13
N ASP A 40 11.87 8.03 -3.95
CA ASP A 40 12.17 9.32 -4.56
C ASP A 40 12.69 10.32 -3.50
N GLY A 41 12.97 11.55 -3.92
CA GLY A 41 13.51 12.58 -3.03
C GLY A 41 12.57 13.00 -1.90
N GLU A 42 11.26 12.93 -2.10
CA GLU A 42 10.26 13.29 -1.09
C GLU A 42 10.13 12.17 -0.05
N LEU A 43 10.08 10.91 -0.51
CA LEU A 43 9.93 9.77 0.39
C LEU A 43 11.09 9.63 1.39
N ARG A 44 12.30 10.07 1.00
CA ARG A 44 13.49 10.07 1.89
C ARG A 44 13.27 10.84 3.19
N LYS A 45 12.46 11.90 3.17
CA LYS A 45 12.17 12.72 4.37
C LYS A 45 11.34 11.97 5.41
N TYR A 46 10.72 10.85 5.02
CA TYR A 46 9.79 10.08 5.84
C TYR A 46 10.35 8.71 6.24
N ASP A 47 11.68 8.52 6.24
CA ASP A 47 12.28 7.28 6.75
C ASP A 47 11.79 6.98 8.17
N LYS A 48 11.40 5.71 8.40
CA LYS A 48 10.84 5.18 9.66
C LYS A 48 9.50 5.81 10.10
N ARG A 49 8.92 6.74 9.33
CA ARG A 49 7.58 7.27 9.58
C ARG A 49 6.52 6.30 9.06
N ILE A 50 5.28 6.46 9.57
CA ILE A 50 4.12 5.79 9.01
C ILE A 50 3.62 6.62 7.85
N ILE A 51 3.55 5.99 6.70
CA ILE A 51 3.12 6.58 5.45
C ILE A 51 1.88 5.85 4.97
N GLU A 52 1.04 6.58 4.26
CA GLU A 52 -0.09 6.04 3.53
C GLU A 52 0.31 5.86 2.07
N CYS A 53 0.03 4.67 1.53
CA CYS A 53 0.36 4.30 0.16
C CYS A 53 -0.89 3.74 -0.54
N ASN A 54 -0.98 3.92 -1.86
CA ASN A 54 -1.88 3.16 -2.72
C ASN A 54 -1.08 2.36 -3.74
N TYR A 55 -1.68 1.27 -4.23
CA TYR A 55 -1.07 0.50 -5.31
C TYR A 55 -1.54 1.03 -6.66
N ASP A 56 -0.59 1.38 -7.51
CA ASP A 56 -0.84 1.69 -8.91
C ASP A 56 -0.76 0.41 -9.74
N LYS A 57 -1.90 0.01 -10.32
CA LYS A 57 -2.02 -1.21 -11.11
C LYS A 57 -1.35 -1.10 -12.48
N GLU A 58 -1.28 0.09 -13.07
CA GLU A 58 -0.70 0.30 -14.41
C GLU A 58 0.82 0.09 -14.37
N VAL A 59 1.48 0.70 -13.38
CA VAL A 59 2.93 0.56 -13.20
C VAL A 59 3.31 -0.56 -12.22
N LYS A 60 2.33 -1.27 -11.65
CA LYS A 60 2.47 -2.38 -10.69
C LYS A 60 3.38 -2.04 -9.50
N ARG A 61 3.17 -0.86 -8.89
CA ARG A 61 4.01 -0.35 -7.79
C ARG A 61 3.19 0.38 -6.74
N TRP A 62 3.66 0.32 -5.50
CA TRP A 62 3.17 1.19 -4.43
C TRP A 62 3.61 2.64 -4.70
N LYS A 63 2.69 3.58 -4.47
CA LYS A 63 2.93 5.02 -4.54
C LYS A 63 2.69 5.62 -3.16
N PHE A 64 3.59 6.51 -2.76
CA PHE A 64 3.43 7.32 -1.56
C PHE A 64 2.28 8.31 -1.78
N LEU A 65 1.41 8.44 -0.79
CA LEU A 65 0.34 9.45 -0.79
C LEU A 65 0.65 10.56 0.21
N ARG A 66 0.83 10.20 1.49
CA ARG A 66 1.06 11.15 2.57
C ARG A 66 1.69 10.49 3.79
N VAL A 67 2.21 11.31 4.70
CA VAL A 67 2.57 10.87 6.05
C VAL A 67 1.31 10.81 6.93
N ARG A 68 1.26 9.82 7.84
CA ARG A 68 0.19 9.65 8.84
C ARG A 68 0.73 10.04 10.21
N GLU A 69 0.65 11.33 10.55
CA GLU A 69 1.08 11.83 11.86
C GLU A 69 0.13 11.44 12.99
N ASP A 70 -1.11 11.10 12.63
CA ASP A 70 -2.16 10.61 13.51
C ASP A 70 -2.00 9.14 13.91
N LYS A 71 -1.06 8.40 13.29
CA LYS A 71 -0.86 6.97 13.54
C LYS A 71 0.46 6.71 14.24
N TYR A 72 0.38 5.92 15.32
CA TYR A 72 1.55 5.41 16.04
C TYR A 72 2.04 4.06 15.52
N THR A 73 1.16 3.28 14.90
CA THR A 73 1.48 1.95 14.34
C THR A 73 0.94 1.78 12.91
N PRO A 74 1.61 0.97 12.06
CA PRO A 74 1.06 0.53 10.77
C PRO A 74 -0.27 -0.20 10.92
N ASN A 75 -0.96 -0.42 9.81
CA ASN A 75 -2.09 -1.34 9.79
C ASN A 75 -1.63 -2.78 10.11
N TRP A 76 -2.54 -3.57 10.68
CA TRP A 76 -2.34 -5.00 10.89
C TRP A 76 -2.35 -5.78 9.57
N ILE A 77 -1.66 -6.92 9.55
CA ILE A 77 -1.52 -7.79 8.39
C ILE A 77 -2.87 -8.21 7.80
N THR A 78 -3.87 -8.49 8.63
CA THR A 78 -5.22 -8.84 8.15
C THR A 78 -5.83 -7.71 7.33
N THR A 79 -5.73 -6.47 7.79
CA THR A 79 -6.15 -5.28 7.02
C THR A 79 -5.35 -5.17 5.72
N ALA A 80 -4.04 -5.37 5.77
CA ALA A 80 -3.17 -5.29 4.59
C ALA A 80 -3.55 -6.33 3.52
N LEU A 81 -3.85 -7.57 3.93
CA LEU A 81 -4.32 -8.63 3.05
C LEU A 81 -5.70 -8.32 2.45
N SER A 82 -6.63 -7.80 3.25
CA SER A 82 -7.94 -7.35 2.73
C SER A 82 -7.78 -6.23 1.69
N VAL A 83 -6.89 -5.27 1.92
CA VAL A 83 -6.57 -4.23 0.93
C VAL A 83 -6.01 -4.87 -0.35
N CYS A 84 -5.08 -5.83 -0.25
CA CYS A 84 -4.57 -6.56 -1.41
C CYS A 84 -5.66 -7.30 -2.19
N ALA A 85 -6.60 -7.94 -1.51
CA ALA A 85 -7.73 -8.62 -2.16
C ALA A 85 -8.58 -7.62 -2.97
N THR A 86 -8.92 -6.45 -2.41
CA THR A 86 -9.67 -5.42 -3.16
C THR A 86 -8.88 -4.80 -4.33
N ILE A 87 -7.55 -4.84 -4.28
CA ILE A 87 -6.70 -4.44 -5.41
C ILE A 87 -6.75 -5.51 -6.49
N GLN A 88 -6.78 -6.80 -6.14
CA GLN A 88 -6.86 -7.89 -7.12
C GLN A 88 -8.24 -7.95 -7.76
N GLU A 89 -9.29 -7.83 -6.94
CA GLU A 89 -10.70 -7.95 -7.33
C GLU A 89 -11.42 -6.64 -6.98
N PRO A 90 -11.31 -5.61 -7.84
CA PRO A 90 -11.97 -4.33 -7.60
C PRO A 90 -13.48 -4.46 -7.84
N VAL A 91 -14.28 -3.95 -6.91
CA VAL A 91 -15.71 -3.71 -7.15
C VAL A 91 -15.84 -2.47 -8.04
N THR A 92 -16.49 -2.63 -9.20
CA THR A 92 -16.75 -1.53 -10.14
C THR A 92 -18.05 -0.82 -9.84
N ILE A 93 -18.25 0.36 -10.43
CA ILE A 93 -19.51 1.11 -10.29
C ILE A 93 -20.66 0.31 -10.91
N GLU A 94 -20.39 -0.39 -12.01
CA GLU A 94 -21.33 -1.26 -12.70
C GLU A 94 -21.76 -2.44 -11.81
N ASP A 95 -20.84 -3.04 -11.05
CA ASP A 95 -21.17 -4.10 -10.09
C ASP A 95 -22.10 -3.59 -8.99
N VAL A 96 -21.88 -2.36 -8.51
CA VAL A 96 -22.75 -1.71 -7.53
C VAL A 96 -24.13 -1.45 -8.11
N TYR A 97 -24.24 -0.91 -9.33
CA TYR A 97 -25.55 -0.68 -9.96
C TYR A 97 -26.34 -1.97 -10.14
N LYS A 98 -25.69 -3.04 -10.64
CA LYS A 98 -26.33 -4.36 -10.78
C LYS A 98 -26.86 -4.89 -9.45
N ALA A 99 -26.10 -4.73 -8.36
CA ALA A 99 -26.50 -5.23 -7.05
C ALA A 99 -27.71 -4.47 -6.46
N VAL A 100 -27.90 -3.20 -6.81
CA VAL A 100 -29.04 -2.38 -6.34
C VAL A 100 -30.28 -2.61 -7.20
N GLU A 101 -30.10 -2.83 -8.51
CA GLU A 101 -31.20 -3.06 -9.44
C GLU A 101 -31.74 -4.51 -9.40
N ASP A 102 -30.94 -5.47 -8.91
CA ASP A 102 -31.37 -6.85 -8.73
C ASP A 102 -32.13 -7.04 -7.40
N PRO A 103 -33.43 -7.39 -7.41
CA PRO A 103 -34.19 -7.65 -6.18
C PRO A 103 -33.76 -8.96 -5.47
N PHE A 104 -32.95 -9.81 -6.11
CA PHE A 104 -32.43 -11.05 -5.52
C PHE A 104 -30.94 -11.26 -5.88
N PRO A 105 -30.03 -10.43 -5.35
CA PRO A 105 -28.62 -10.54 -5.66
C PRO A 105 -28.10 -11.91 -5.19
N LYS A 106 -27.59 -12.71 -6.14
CA LYS A 106 -26.93 -13.97 -5.82
C LYS A 106 -25.62 -13.66 -5.11
N ILE A 107 -25.60 -13.86 -3.80
CA ILE A 107 -24.36 -13.83 -3.00
C ILE A 107 -23.58 -15.10 -3.39
N VAL A 108 -22.54 -14.92 -4.20
CA VAL A 108 -21.53 -15.94 -4.49
C VAL A 108 -20.54 -16.08 -3.35
#